data_AF-A0A357CIL6-F1
#
_entry.id   AF-A0A357CIL6-F1
#
_cell.length_a   1.000
_cell.length_b   1.000
_cell.length_c   1.000
_cell.angle_alpha   90.00
_cell.angle_beta   90.00
_cell.angle_gamma   90.00
#
_symmetry.space_group_name_H-M   'P 1'
#
loop_
_entity.id
_entity.type
_entity.pdbx_description
1 polymer ?
#
loop_
_entity_poly.entity_id
_entity_poly.type
_entity_poly.pdbx_seq_one_letter_code
_entity_poly.pdbx_strand_id
1 'polypeptide(L)'
;MAGSLFAFLRATFYRWASLWPEVCPDLVKAPGVLAVGDLHVDNFGTWRDTEGRLVWGVNDFDEVANMPYAVDLVRLVTSAILAKQENGLTIDASGAATAVLEGYRESLEAGGKPFILEENHPGLREMALGAEREPIHFWSKLTNLPRLTPPKRLQRLLQRSLPDNAGEIAFSHRIAGVGSLGRPRYVATAQCNGGLVAREAKAWLPSAWGWARGRPKERAFSVRLLKHSVRQPDPYYAVEDGWVVRRLGPHCGRIELAQFPKKRDERLILRDMGRETANLHLATSDQRKTILRDLTERGPDWLLAAAQAMSKATERDWTIFRTSQLAG
;
A
#
# COMPACT_ATOMS: atom_id res chain seq x y z
N MET A 1 15.53 -8.03 10.65
CA MET A 1 15.75 -8.20 9.20
C MET A 1 14.58 -8.92 8.57
N ALA A 2 14.40 -8.86 7.25
CA ALA A 2 13.30 -9.54 6.56
C ALA A 2 13.33 -11.04 6.89
N GLY A 3 12.22 -11.57 7.42
CA GLY A 3 12.12 -12.96 7.85
C GLY A 3 11.91 -13.95 6.70
N SER A 4 11.74 -13.43 5.48
CA SER A 4 11.18 -14.17 4.36
C SER A 4 11.34 -13.41 3.03
N LEU A 5 11.15 -14.09 1.90
CA LEU A 5 11.34 -13.51 0.55
C LEU A 5 10.28 -12.44 0.23
N PHE A 6 9.01 -12.65 0.62
CA PHE A 6 7.98 -11.63 0.43
C PHE A 6 8.22 -10.42 1.35
N ALA A 7 8.66 -10.63 2.59
CA ALA A 7 9.08 -9.52 3.45
C ALA A 7 10.29 -8.75 2.87
N PHE A 8 11.20 -9.44 2.18
CA PHE A 8 12.33 -8.81 1.49
C PHE A 8 11.87 -7.94 0.32
N LEU A 9 10.95 -8.44 -0.53
CA LEU A 9 10.33 -7.63 -1.60
C LEU A 9 9.77 -6.32 -1.03
N ARG A 10 8.98 -6.42 0.04
CA ARG A 10 8.33 -5.29 0.73
C ARG A 10 9.30 -4.30 1.38
N ALA A 11 10.51 -4.75 1.71
CA ALA A 11 11.51 -3.92 2.38
C ALA A 11 12.47 -3.23 1.40
N THR A 12 12.51 -3.64 0.13
CA THR A 12 13.57 -3.29 -0.82
C THR A 12 13.07 -2.62 -2.09
N PHE A 13 12.03 -1.78 -2.00
CA PHE A 13 11.53 -1.03 -3.17
C PHE A 13 12.61 -0.16 -3.84
N TYR A 14 13.57 0.38 -3.08
CA TYR A 14 14.73 1.09 -3.65
C TYR A 14 15.51 0.22 -4.65
N ARG A 15 15.66 -1.07 -4.34
CA ARG A 15 16.37 -2.02 -5.19
C ARG A 15 15.54 -2.40 -6.41
N TRP A 16 14.23 -2.57 -6.23
CA TRP A 16 13.28 -2.73 -7.34
C TRP A 16 13.39 -1.57 -8.34
N ALA A 17 13.38 -0.33 -7.85
CA ALA A 17 13.48 0.86 -8.70
C ALA A 17 14.79 0.90 -9.51
N SER A 18 15.91 0.48 -8.92
CA SER A 18 17.20 0.39 -9.62
C SER A 18 17.24 -0.71 -10.68
N LEU A 19 16.62 -1.86 -10.42
CA LEU A 19 16.62 -3.01 -11.35
C LEU A 19 15.63 -2.86 -12.51
N TRP A 20 14.56 -2.09 -12.32
CA TRP A 20 13.49 -1.92 -13.30
C TRP A 20 13.96 -1.70 -14.75
N PRO A 21 14.86 -0.73 -15.06
CA PRO A 21 15.29 -0.50 -16.44
C PRO A 21 16.10 -1.65 -17.05
N GLU A 22 16.75 -2.47 -16.23
CA GLU A 22 17.56 -3.61 -16.68
C GLU A 22 16.70 -4.85 -16.90
N VAL A 23 15.76 -5.12 -15.99
CA VAL A 23 14.93 -6.34 -16.00
C VAL A 23 13.68 -6.19 -16.88
N CYS A 24 13.15 -4.97 -17.01
CA CYS A 24 11.95 -4.67 -17.78
C CYS A 24 12.18 -3.51 -18.78
N PRO A 25 13.18 -3.61 -19.69
CA PRO A 25 13.55 -2.52 -20.60
C PRO A 25 12.38 -2.06 -21.48
N ASP A 26 11.55 -3.00 -21.94
CA ASP A 26 10.38 -2.72 -22.79
C ASP A 26 9.26 -1.96 -22.07
N LEU A 27 9.27 -1.97 -20.73
CA LEU A 27 8.27 -1.29 -19.90
C LEU A 27 8.74 0.08 -19.42
N VAL A 28 10.00 0.45 -19.65
CA VAL A 28 10.55 1.77 -19.25
C VAL A 28 9.82 2.92 -19.91
N LYS A 29 9.37 2.72 -21.15
CA LYS A 29 8.66 3.72 -21.96
C LYS A 29 7.13 3.62 -21.89
N ALA A 30 6.58 2.69 -21.08
CA ALA A 30 5.14 2.59 -20.93
C ALA A 30 4.55 3.90 -20.37
N PRO A 31 3.27 4.22 -20.65
CA PRO A 31 2.62 5.45 -20.22
C PRO A 31 2.83 5.76 -18.74
N GLY A 32 3.28 7.00 -18.47
CA GLY A 32 3.60 7.46 -17.12
C GLY A 32 2.37 7.95 -16.35
N VAL A 33 2.23 7.52 -15.10
CA VAL A 33 1.16 7.91 -14.17
C VAL A 33 1.75 8.24 -12.80
N LEU A 34 0.97 8.88 -11.93
CA LEU A 34 1.19 8.85 -10.48
C LEU A 34 0.91 7.42 -9.98
N ALA A 35 1.96 6.59 -9.97
CA ALA A 35 1.91 5.21 -9.50
C ALA A 35 2.19 5.16 -7.99
N VAL A 36 1.70 4.11 -7.33
CA VAL A 36 1.93 3.82 -5.90
C VAL A 36 3.39 3.46 -5.63
N GLY A 37 4.04 2.74 -6.56
CA GLY A 37 5.41 2.27 -6.45
C GLY A 37 5.49 0.96 -5.70
N ASP A 38 5.47 1.03 -4.36
CA ASP A 38 5.61 -0.15 -3.50
C ASP A 38 4.31 -0.93 -3.35
N LEU A 39 3.61 -1.20 -4.47
CA LEU A 39 2.35 -1.93 -4.46
C LEU A 39 2.58 -3.44 -4.36
N HIS A 40 1.89 -4.07 -3.42
CA HIS A 40 1.93 -5.49 -3.11
C HIS A 40 0.60 -5.94 -2.48
N VAL A 41 0.33 -7.24 -2.46
CA VAL A 41 -0.94 -7.81 -1.97
C VAL A 41 -1.32 -7.41 -0.52
N ASP A 42 -0.34 -7.18 0.36
CA ASP A 42 -0.55 -6.69 1.73
C ASP A 42 -0.69 -5.14 1.86
N ASN A 43 -0.71 -4.37 0.76
CA ASN A 43 -0.91 -2.90 0.84
C ASN A 43 -2.37 -2.49 0.94
N PHE A 44 -3.29 -3.43 0.70
CA PHE A 44 -4.72 -3.15 0.70
C PHE A 44 -5.28 -3.25 2.12
N GLY A 45 -6.38 -2.57 2.37
CA GLY A 45 -7.13 -2.75 3.61
C GLY A 45 -8.25 -1.73 3.72
N THR A 46 -8.68 -1.45 4.95
CA THR A 46 -9.96 -0.77 5.19
C THR A 46 -9.84 0.49 6.03
N TRP A 47 -10.80 1.39 5.81
CA TRP A 47 -11.09 2.55 6.64
C TRP A 47 -12.59 2.85 6.62
N ARG A 48 -13.02 3.70 7.56
CA ARG A 48 -14.38 4.26 7.58
C ARG A 48 -14.34 5.68 7.01
N ASP A 49 -15.21 5.99 6.07
CA ASP A 49 -15.36 7.35 5.55
C ASP A 49 -16.11 8.28 6.53
N THR A 50 -16.41 9.51 6.11
CA THR A 50 -17.11 10.51 6.95
C THR A 50 -18.54 10.09 7.32
N GLU A 51 -19.18 9.27 6.50
CA GLU A 51 -20.53 8.74 6.72
C GLU A 51 -20.49 7.39 7.48
N GLY A 52 -19.30 6.91 7.84
CA GLY A 52 -19.11 5.64 8.55
C GLY A 52 -19.21 4.40 7.65
N ARG A 53 -19.19 4.55 6.33
CA ARG A 53 -19.21 3.40 5.39
C ARG A 53 -17.88 2.68 5.38
N LEU A 54 -17.90 1.36 5.26
CA LEU A 54 -16.68 0.56 5.16
C LEU A 54 -16.08 0.65 3.76
N VAL A 55 -14.90 1.26 3.66
CA VAL A 55 -14.16 1.44 2.40
C VAL A 55 -13.00 0.48 2.34
N TRP A 56 -12.64 0.03 1.14
CA TRP A 56 -11.44 -0.75 0.88
C TRP A 56 -10.56 -0.10 -0.19
N GLY A 57 -9.25 -0.31 -0.09
CA GLY A 57 -8.31 0.08 -1.14
C GLY A 57 -6.87 0.13 -0.63
N VAL A 58 -6.00 0.81 -1.39
CA VAL A 58 -4.57 0.94 -1.03
C VAL A 58 -4.40 1.86 0.20
N ASN A 59 -3.53 1.43 1.12
CA ASN A 59 -3.32 2.05 2.44
C ASN A 59 -1.94 2.69 2.67
N ASP A 60 -0.97 2.50 1.77
CA ASP A 60 0.37 3.09 1.89
C ASP A 60 0.75 3.82 0.61
N PHE A 61 1.29 5.03 0.75
CA PHE A 61 1.54 5.97 -0.34
C PHE A 61 2.93 6.63 -0.22
N ASP A 62 3.85 6.00 0.50
CA ASP A 62 5.19 6.54 0.70
C ASP A 62 6.00 6.64 -0.59
N GLU A 63 5.77 5.71 -1.52
CA GLU A 63 6.58 5.55 -2.73
C GLU A 63 5.95 6.17 -3.97
N VAL A 64 4.90 6.97 -3.79
CA VAL A 64 4.19 7.58 -4.92
C VAL A 64 5.13 8.48 -5.71
N ALA A 65 5.25 8.20 -7.01
CA ALA A 65 6.03 8.99 -7.95
C ALA A 65 5.45 8.89 -9.37
N ASN A 66 5.99 9.69 -10.30
CA ASN A 66 5.69 9.51 -11.72
C ASN A 66 6.48 8.31 -12.27
N MET A 67 5.77 7.24 -12.61
CA MET A 67 6.33 5.97 -13.08
C MET A 67 5.48 5.43 -14.23
N PRO A 68 6.03 4.55 -15.08
CA PRO A 68 5.22 3.75 -15.98
C PRO A 68 4.14 3.00 -15.20
N TYR A 69 2.89 3.00 -15.68
CA TYR A 69 1.77 2.32 -14.99
C TYR A 69 2.04 0.83 -14.74
N ALA A 70 2.87 0.23 -15.61
CA ALA A 70 3.27 -1.16 -15.53
C ALA A 70 4.06 -1.48 -14.25
N VAL A 71 4.71 -0.51 -13.60
CA VAL A 71 5.46 -0.73 -12.35
C VAL A 71 4.56 -1.32 -11.27
N ASP A 72 3.39 -0.70 -11.04
CA ASP A 72 2.44 -1.15 -10.01
C ASP A 72 1.85 -2.52 -10.35
N LEU A 73 1.49 -2.77 -11.61
CA LEU A 73 0.92 -4.05 -12.03
C LEU A 73 1.93 -5.18 -11.91
N VAL A 74 3.15 -4.98 -12.41
CA VAL A 74 4.22 -5.97 -12.34
C VAL A 74 4.57 -6.25 -10.88
N ARG A 75 4.69 -5.21 -10.04
CA ARG A 75 5.01 -5.40 -8.62
C ARG A 75 3.90 -6.13 -7.87
N LEU A 76 2.64 -5.80 -8.13
CA LEU A 76 1.50 -6.49 -7.52
C LEU A 76 1.50 -7.98 -7.87
N VAL A 77 1.67 -8.33 -9.15
CA VAL A 77 1.71 -9.74 -9.59
C VAL A 77 2.96 -10.45 -9.06
N THR A 78 4.14 -9.83 -9.09
CA THR A 78 5.35 -10.40 -8.45
C THR A 78 5.12 -10.67 -6.97
N SER A 79 4.44 -9.75 -6.26
CA SER A 79 4.13 -9.95 -4.85
C SER A 79 3.18 -11.12 -4.62
N ALA A 80 2.21 -11.35 -5.51
CA ALA A 80 1.32 -12.51 -5.43
C ALA A 80 2.06 -13.83 -5.68
N ILE A 81 3.00 -13.85 -6.64
CA ILE A 81 3.88 -15.00 -6.90
C ILE A 81 4.70 -15.35 -5.65
N LEU A 82 5.32 -14.35 -5.01
CA LEU A 82 6.18 -14.54 -3.85
C LEU A 82 5.41 -14.82 -2.55
N ALA A 83 4.17 -14.36 -2.44
CA ALA A 83 3.31 -14.58 -1.26
C ALA A 83 2.81 -16.04 -1.15
N LYS A 84 3.02 -16.91 -2.15
CA LYS A 84 2.58 -18.31 -2.11
C LYS A 84 3.07 -19.08 -0.88
N GLN A 85 4.33 -18.91 -0.49
CA GLN A 85 4.91 -19.63 0.64
C GLN A 85 4.48 -19.08 2.01
N GLU A 86 4.24 -17.77 2.11
CA GLU A 86 3.98 -17.09 3.40
C GLU A 86 2.49 -16.89 3.68
N ASN A 87 1.71 -16.58 2.66
CA ASN A 87 0.30 -16.23 2.77
C ASN A 87 -0.63 -17.39 2.34
N GLY A 88 -0.06 -18.49 1.85
CA GLY A 88 -0.79 -19.67 1.40
C GLY A 88 -1.65 -19.41 0.17
N LEU A 89 -1.22 -18.51 -0.73
CA LEU A 89 -1.89 -18.31 -2.01
C LEU A 89 -1.78 -19.57 -2.87
N THR A 90 -2.89 -20.02 -3.41
CA THR A 90 -2.97 -21.24 -4.24
C THR A 90 -3.04 -20.95 -5.73
N ILE A 91 -3.53 -19.76 -6.10
CA ILE A 91 -3.58 -19.28 -7.48
C ILE A 91 -2.19 -19.33 -8.14
N ASP A 92 -2.14 -19.82 -9.37
CA ASP A 92 -0.92 -19.82 -10.14
C ASP A 92 -0.57 -18.42 -10.66
N ALA A 93 0.68 -18.25 -11.11
CA ALA A 93 1.19 -16.95 -11.57
C ALA A 93 0.41 -16.40 -12.77
N SER A 94 -0.05 -17.27 -13.67
CA SER A 94 -0.81 -16.89 -14.87
C SER A 94 -2.21 -16.41 -14.50
N GLY A 95 -2.89 -17.13 -13.62
CA GLY A 95 -4.18 -16.77 -13.05
C GLY A 95 -4.12 -15.45 -12.30
N ALA A 96 -3.05 -15.22 -11.52
CA ALA A 96 -2.82 -13.96 -10.82
C ALA A 96 -2.63 -12.78 -11.78
N ALA A 97 -1.75 -12.93 -12.78
CA ALA A 97 -1.50 -11.90 -13.80
C ALA A 97 -2.78 -11.57 -14.58
N THR A 98 -3.50 -12.60 -15.01
CA THR A 98 -4.77 -12.48 -15.73
C THR A 98 -5.82 -11.73 -14.89
N ALA A 99 -6.02 -12.12 -13.63
CA ALA A 99 -7.00 -11.50 -12.75
C ALA A 99 -6.73 -10.01 -12.53
N VAL A 100 -5.48 -9.67 -12.18
CA VAL A 100 -5.05 -8.28 -11.98
C VAL A 100 -5.26 -7.46 -13.24
N LEU A 101 -4.85 -7.98 -14.40
CA LEU A 101 -4.94 -7.27 -15.67
C LEU A 101 -6.39 -7.08 -16.13
N GLU A 102 -7.25 -8.10 -15.97
CA GLU A 102 -8.68 -8.00 -16.24
C GLU A 102 -9.31 -6.89 -15.41
N GLY A 103 -9.12 -6.92 -14.09
CA GLY A 103 -9.69 -5.90 -13.21
C GLY A 103 -9.18 -4.50 -13.50
N TYR A 104 -7.88 -4.37 -13.80
CA TYR A 104 -7.28 -3.09 -14.18
C TYR A 104 -7.93 -2.52 -15.45
N ARG A 105 -8.05 -3.34 -16.51
CA ARG A 105 -8.67 -2.93 -17.78
C ARG A 105 -10.14 -2.58 -17.61
N GLU A 106 -10.92 -3.42 -16.94
CA GLU A 106 -12.35 -3.19 -16.70
C GLU A 106 -12.61 -1.86 -15.99
N SER A 107 -11.82 -1.56 -14.96
CA SER A 107 -11.94 -0.31 -14.22
C SER A 107 -11.54 0.89 -15.08
N LEU A 108 -10.47 0.80 -15.86
CA LEU A 108 -10.12 1.85 -16.83
C LEU A 108 -11.19 2.05 -17.89
N GLU A 109 -11.81 1.00 -18.42
CA GLU A 109 -12.88 1.08 -19.41
C GLU A 109 -14.16 1.68 -18.82
N ALA A 110 -14.48 1.39 -17.56
CA ALA A 110 -15.61 1.97 -16.85
C ALA A 110 -15.38 3.42 -16.37
N GLY A 111 -14.12 3.88 -16.31
CA GLY A 111 -13.76 5.18 -15.74
C GLY A 111 -13.61 5.18 -14.21
N GLY A 112 -13.41 3.99 -13.62
CA GLY A 112 -13.21 3.79 -12.20
C GLY A 112 -14.50 3.71 -11.40
N LYS A 113 -14.42 3.08 -10.22
CA LYS A 113 -15.49 3.06 -9.23
C LYS A 113 -14.90 2.83 -7.83
N PRO A 114 -15.19 3.70 -6.84
CA PRO A 114 -14.74 3.49 -5.47
C PRO A 114 -15.26 2.18 -4.87
N PHE A 115 -14.45 1.57 -3.99
CA PHE A 115 -14.81 0.38 -3.25
C PHE A 115 -15.51 0.72 -1.92
N ILE A 116 -16.84 0.76 -1.95
CA ILE A 116 -17.68 0.78 -0.75
C ILE A 116 -18.17 -0.64 -0.48
N LEU A 117 -17.65 -1.29 0.56
CA LEU A 117 -17.83 -2.72 0.79
C LEU A 117 -19.27 -3.11 1.13
N GLU A 118 -20.01 -2.20 1.74
CA GLU A 118 -21.40 -2.43 2.19
C GLU A 118 -22.43 -2.49 1.07
N GLU A 119 -22.06 -2.12 -0.17
CA GLU A 119 -22.99 -2.09 -1.30
C GLU A 119 -22.77 -3.27 -2.25
N ASN A 120 -21.65 -3.27 -2.97
CA ASN A 120 -21.46 -4.12 -4.17
C ASN A 120 -20.36 -5.17 -4.01
N HIS A 121 -19.84 -5.38 -2.79
CA HIS A 121 -18.67 -6.23 -2.55
C HIS A 121 -18.84 -7.18 -1.35
N PRO A 122 -19.89 -8.02 -1.31
CA PRO A 122 -20.20 -8.86 -0.15
C PRO A 122 -19.06 -9.80 0.25
N GLY A 123 -18.38 -10.43 -0.72
CA GLY A 123 -17.24 -11.32 -0.44
C GLY A 123 -16.05 -10.58 0.17
N LEU A 124 -15.68 -9.43 -0.40
CA LEU A 124 -14.60 -8.60 0.11
C LEU A 124 -14.95 -8.01 1.49
N ARG A 125 -16.23 -7.68 1.72
CA ARG A 125 -16.75 -7.26 3.02
C ARG A 125 -16.60 -8.33 4.08
N GLU A 126 -17.04 -9.56 3.79
CA GLU A 126 -16.91 -10.68 4.72
C GLU A 126 -15.44 -10.92 5.08
N MET A 127 -14.55 -10.94 4.08
CA MET A 127 -13.12 -11.09 4.29
C MET A 127 -12.51 -9.94 5.11
N ALA A 128 -12.93 -8.70 4.84
CA ALA A 128 -12.44 -7.54 5.57
C ALA A 128 -12.89 -7.52 7.03
N LEU A 129 -14.14 -7.87 7.32
CA LEU A 129 -14.67 -7.95 8.68
C LEU A 129 -14.07 -9.12 9.46
N GLY A 130 -13.78 -10.24 8.80
CA GLY A 130 -13.09 -11.38 9.42
C GLY A 130 -11.61 -11.13 9.74
N ALA A 131 -10.98 -10.15 9.07
CA ALA A 131 -9.58 -9.78 9.28
C ALA A 131 -9.37 -8.63 10.28
N GLU A 132 -10.44 -8.11 10.89
CA GLU A 132 -10.33 -7.02 11.84
C GLU A 132 -9.51 -7.42 13.08
N ARG A 133 -8.75 -6.47 13.60
CA ARG A 133 -7.95 -6.72 14.80
C ARG A 133 -8.88 -6.82 15.99
N GLU A 134 -8.62 -7.80 16.85
CA GLU A 134 -9.31 -7.91 18.14
C GLU A 134 -9.12 -6.59 18.93
N PRO A 135 -10.20 -5.82 19.18
CA PRO A 135 -10.08 -4.46 19.69
C PRO A 135 -9.36 -4.34 21.03
N ILE A 136 -9.58 -5.29 21.95
CA ILE A 136 -8.96 -5.26 23.29
C ILE A 136 -7.44 -5.40 23.16
N HIS A 137 -6.98 -6.38 22.38
CA HIS A 137 -5.57 -6.59 22.10
C HIS A 137 -4.95 -5.41 21.34
N PHE A 138 -5.67 -4.86 20.35
CA PHE A 138 -5.21 -3.70 19.59
C PHE A 138 -4.93 -2.50 20.51
N TRP A 139 -5.90 -2.13 21.35
CA TRP A 139 -5.75 -0.99 22.24
C TRP A 139 -4.70 -1.23 23.31
N SER A 140 -4.68 -2.42 23.93
CA SER A 140 -3.66 -2.81 24.91
C SER A 140 -2.24 -2.68 24.33
N LYS A 141 -2.01 -3.19 23.12
CA LYS A 141 -0.72 -3.04 22.43
C LYS A 141 -0.35 -1.59 22.17
N LEU A 142 -1.32 -0.73 21.84
CA LEU A 142 -1.07 0.66 21.51
C LEU A 142 -0.79 1.52 22.75
N THR A 143 -1.52 1.28 23.85
CA THR A 143 -1.35 2.03 25.11
C THR A 143 -0.09 1.64 25.85
N ASN A 144 0.42 0.43 25.63
CA ASN A 144 1.67 -0.08 26.21
C ASN A 144 2.93 0.32 25.42
N LEU A 145 2.80 1.16 24.38
CA LEU A 145 3.97 1.63 23.62
C LEU A 145 4.88 2.51 24.49
N PRO A 146 6.22 2.43 24.31
CA PRO A 146 7.17 3.25 25.05
C PRO A 146 6.86 4.75 24.91
N ARG A 147 6.73 5.43 26.05
CA ARG A 147 6.45 6.88 26.08
C ARG A 147 7.62 7.64 25.48
N LEU A 148 7.31 8.58 24.59
CA LEU A 148 8.30 9.47 24.00
C LEU A 148 7.62 10.78 23.61
N THR A 149 8.18 11.89 24.08
CA THR A 149 7.67 13.23 23.77
C THR A 149 8.18 13.68 22.39
N PRO A 150 7.30 13.93 21.40
CA PRO A 150 7.71 14.44 20.09
C PRO A 150 8.08 15.93 20.16
N PRO A 151 8.73 16.49 19.13
CA PRO A 151 8.93 17.92 19.01
C PRO A 151 7.61 18.72 19.11
N LYS A 152 7.64 19.94 19.68
CA LYS A 152 6.42 20.76 19.92
C LYS A 152 5.55 20.97 18.68
N ARG A 153 6.15 21.10 17.50
CA ARG A 153 5.40 21.23 16.23
C ARG A 153 4.59 19.97 15.93
N LEU A 154 5.18 18.80 16.15
CA LEU A 154 4.54 17.52 15.94
C LEU A 154 3.48 17.20 16.99
N GLN A 155 3.67 17.63 18.24
CA GLN A 155 2.62 17.58 19.27
C GLN A 155 1.38 18.34 18.82
N ARG A 156 1.55 19.59 18.33
CA ARG A 156 0.45 20.42 17.80
C ARG A 156 -0.25 19.77 16.59
N LEU A 157 0.53 19.20 15.66
CA LEU A 157 0.00 18.48 14.51
C LEU A 157 -0.87 17.29 14.94
N LEU A 158 -0.37 16.45 15.84
CA LEU A 158 -1.09 15.29 16.36
C LEU A 158 -2.33 15.70 17.16
N GLN A 159 -2.23 16.72 18.01
CA GLN A 159 -3.34 17.26 18.80
C GLN A 159 -4.48 17.76 17.90
N ARG A 160 -4.18 18.57 16.88
CA ARG A 160 -5.19 19.07 15.93
C ARG A 160 -5.84 17.96 15.09
N SER A 161 -5.17 16.81 14.94
CA SER A 161 -5.72 15.68 14.21
C SER A 161 -6.67 14.80 15.05
N LEU A 162 -6.66 14.96 16.38
CA LEU A 162 -7.58 14.28 17.29
C LEU A 162 -8.93 15.02 17.37
N PRO A 163 -10.00 14.38 17.87
CA PRO A 163 -11.27 15.06 18.17
C PRO A 163 -11.08 16.22 19.17
N ASP A 164 -11.88 17.27 19.04
CA ASP A 164 -11.77 18.50 19.86
C ASP A 164 -11.94 18.25 21.37
N ASN A 165 -12.71 17.22 21.74
CA ASN A 165 -12.97 16.80 23.10
C ASN A 165 -12.04 15.66 23.58
N ALA A 166 -10.93 15.41 22.88
CA ALA A 166 -9.90 14.51 23.37
C ALA A 166 -9.30 15.05 24.68
N GLY A 167 -9.24 14.19 25.69
CA GLY A 167 -8.65 14.50 26.99
C GLY A 167 -7.12 14.58 26.93
N GLU A 168 -6.45 14.24 28.04
CA GLU A 168 -5.00 14.26 28.11
C GLU A 168 -4.37 13.35 27.03
N ILE A 169 -3.44 13.92 26.26
CA ILE A 169 -2.78 13.23 25.15
C ILE A 169 -1.50 12.59 25.66
N ALA A 170 -1.41 11.29 25.50
CA ALA A 170 -0.20 10.55 25.81
C ALA A 170 0.55 10.22 24.51
N PHE A 171 1.82 10.60 24.46
CA PHE A 171 2.68 10.38 23.29
C PHE A 171 3.61 9.18 23.48
N SER A 172 3.74 8.38 22.42
CA SER A 172 4.59 7.19 22.39
C SER A 172 5.35 7.07 21.08
N HIS A 173 6.46 6.34 21.10
CA HIS A 173 7.19 5.92 19.90
C HIS A 173 6.69 4.57 19.41
N ARG A 174 6.63 4.38 18.08
CA ARG A 174 6.19 3.12 17.48
C ARG A 174 7.14 2.64 16.40
N ILE A 175 7.50 1.36 16.43
CA ILE A 175 8.21 0.71 15.33
C ILE A 175 7.21 -0.17 14.59
N ALA A 176 7.08 0.04 13.27
CA ALA A 176 6.16 -0.73 12.44
C ALA A 176 6.54 -0.73 10.97
N GLY A 177 6.26 -1.86 10.31
CA GLY A 177 6.54 -2.08 8.89
C GLY A 177 8.00 -2.45 8.63
N VAL A 178 8.22 -3.28 7.60
CA VAL A 178 9.56 -3.78 7.23
C VAL A 178 10.33 -2.77 6.35
N GLY A 179 9.65 -2.09 5.42
CA GLY A 179 10.24 -1.07 4.53
C GLY A 179 10.33 0.33 5.12
N SER A 180 10.09 0.50 6.42
CA SER A 180 10.16 1.81 7.09
C SER A 180 10.95 1.76 8.39
N LEU A 181 11.79 0.73 8.57
CA LEU A 181 12.69 0.63 9.71
C LEU A 181 13.64 1.84 9.70
N GLY A 182 13.72 2.54 10.82
CA GLY A 182 14.50 3.79 10.96
C GLY A 182 13.73 5.08 10.68
N ARG A 183 12.49 5.04 10.15
CA ARG A 183 11.65 6.25 10.02
C ARG A 183 10.99 6.57 11.37
N PRO A 184 11.17 7.78 11.92
CA PRO A 184 10.49 8.18 13.15
C PRO A 184 8.97 8.07 13.01
N ARG A 185 8.33 7.48 14.02
CA ARG A 185 6.87 7.42 14.14
C ARG A 185 6.46 7.75 15.56
N TYR A 186 5.51 8.66 15.67
CA TYR A 186 4.95 9.06 16.95
C TYR A 186 3.45 8.75 16.95
N VAL A 187 2.99 8.25 18.08
CA VAL A 187 1.58 7.95 18.31
C VAL A 187 1.08 8.88 19.40
N ALA A 188 -0.07 9.52 19.16
CA ALA A 188 -0.86 10.18 20.17
C ALA A 188 -2.06 9.31 20.51
N THR A 189 -2.27 9.00 21.79
CA THR A 189 -3.47 8.32 22.30
C THR A 189 -4.15 9.19 23.34
N ALA A 190 -5.48 9.26 23.32
CA ALA A 190 -6.27 10.02 24.29
C ALA A 190 -7.61 9.32 24.57
N GLN A 191 -8.21 9.63 25.72
CA GLN A 191 -9.62 9.31 26.00
C GLN A 191 -10.52 10.36 25.34
N CYS A 192 -11.64 9.94 24.79
CA CYS A 192 -12.62 10.80 24.12
C CYS A 192 -14.01 10.16 24.25
N ASN A 193 -14.94 10.82 24.93
CA ASN A 193 -16.31 10.32 25.17
C ASN A 193 -16.37 8.87 25.69
N GLY A 194 -15.46 8.50 26.60
CA GLY A 194 -15.39 7.15 27.19
C GLY A 194 -14.71 6.08 26.32
N GLY A 195 -14.16 6.45 25.16
CA GLY A 195 -13.40 5.55 24.28
C GLY A 195 -12.00 6.06 23.98
N LEU A 196 -11.11 5.14 23.57
CA LEU A 196 -9.77 5.49 23.12
C LEU A 196 -9.79 5.99 21.66
N VAL A 197 -9.00 7.02 21.41
CA VAL A 197 -8.68 7.52 20.07
C VAL A 197 -7.17 7.57 19.86
N ALA A 198 -6.73 7.35 18.62
CA ALA A 198 -5.31 7.40 18.29
C ALA A 198 -5.00 7.99 16.92
N ARG A 199 -3.84 8.63 16.85
CA ARG A 199 -3.23 9.20 15.64
C ARG A 199 -1.77 8.80 15.55
N GLU A 200 -1.32 8.42 14.37
CA GLU A 200 0.10 8.21 14.07
C GLU A 200 0.58 9.32 13.15
N ALA A 201 1.75 9.87 13.46
CA ALA A 201 2.53 10.65 12.52
C ALA A 201 3.80 9.88 12.15
N LYS A 202 4.00 9.64 10.86
CA LYS A 202 5.16 8.96 10.28
C LYS A 202 5.98 9.96 9.47
N ALA A 203 7.27 10.05 9.71
CA ALA A 203 8.14 10.96 8.97
C ALA A 203 8.05 10.65 7.46
N TRP A 204 7.74 11.65 6.65
CA TRP A 204 7.70 11.54 5.19
C TRP A 204 9.13 11.53 4.62
N LEU A 205 9.35 10.74 3.58
CA LEU A 205 10.62 10.69 2.84
C LEU A 205 10.34 10.79 1.33
N PRO A 206 11.28 11.32 0.53
CA PRO A 206 11.22 11.20 -0.92
C PRO A 206 11.15 9.74 -1.37
N SER A 207 10.36 9.46 -2.41
CA SER A 207 10.29 8.12 -2.98
C SER A 207 11.66 7.62 -3.46
N ALA A 208 11.94 6.35 -3.18
CA ALA A 208 13.11 5.65 -3.67
C ALA A 208 13.17 5.59 -5.21
N TRP A 209 12.03 5.66 -5.90
CA TRP A 209 11.99 5.79 -7.36
C TRP A 209 12.66 7.08 -7.85
N GLY A 210 12.35 8.20 -7.20
CA GLY A 210 12.98 9.48 -7.49
C GLY A 210 14.47 9.46 -7.15
N TRP A 211 14.82 8.89 -5.99
CA TRP A 211 16.20 8.73 -5.54
C TRP A 211 17.05 7.90 -6.53
N ALA A 212 16.56 6.73 -6.95
CA ALA A 212 17.26 5.83 -7.88
C ALA A 212 17.53 6.48 -9.25
N ARG A 213 16.78 7.52 -9.60
CA ARG A 213 16.93 8.30 -10.84
C ARG A 213 17.71 9.60 -10.66
N GLY A 214 18.31 9.83 -9.49
CA GLY A 214 19.00 11.08 -9.15
C GLY A 214 18.08 12.31 -9.12
N ARG A 215 16.76 12.09 -8.95
CA ARG A 215 15.71 13.13 -8.97
C ARG A 215 14.78 13.00 -7.76
N PRO A 216 15.30 12.96 -6.51
CA PRO A 216 14.46 12.94 -5.33
C PRO A 216 13.58 14.20 -5.31
N LYS A 217 12.31 14.04 -4.98
CA LYS A 217 11.37 15.16 -4.88
C LYS A 217 11.32 15.68 -3.45
N GLU A 218 11.09 16.99 -3.33
CA GLU A 218 10.96 17.68 -2.04
C GLU A 218 9.52 17.69 -1.52
N ARG A 219 8.55 17.16 -2.28
CA ARG A 219 7.13 17.13 -1.90
C ARG A 219 6.49 15.77 -2.20
N ALA A 220 5.51 15.41 -1.39
CA ALA A 220 4.75 14.18 -1.50
C ALA A 220 3.78 14.22 -2.68
N PHE A 221 3.94 13.32 -3.66
CA PHE A 221 2.96 13.14 -4.73
C PHE A 221 1.68 12.45 -4.25
N SER A 222 1.70 11.79 -3.09
CA SER A 222 0.54 11.11 -2.50
C SER A 222 -0.66 12.05 -2.34
N VAL A 223 -0.45 13.31 -1.90
CA VAL A 223 -1.53 14.29 -1.76
C VAL A 223 -2.22 14.55 -3.11
N ARG A 224 -1.44 14.70 -4.19
CA ARG A 224 -2.00 14.89 -5.54
C ARG A 224 -2.69 13.64 -6.03
N LEU A 225 -2.08 12.46 -5.86
CA LEU A 225 -2.67 11.18 -6.24
C LEU A 225 -4.05 11.01 -5.59
N LEU A 226 -4.12 11.13 -4.27
CA LEU A 226 -5.33 10.91 -3.49
C LEU A 226 -6.43 11.91 -3.82
N LYS A 227 -6.08 13.18 -4.07
CA LYS A 227 -7.05 14.22 -4.44
C LYS A 227 -7.74 13.94 -5.78
N HIS A 228 -7.07 13.27 -6.71
CA HIS A 228 -7.55 13.08 -8.08
C HIS A 228 -7.93 11.64 -8.42
N SER A 229 -7.65 10.67 -7.55
CA SER A 229 -8.02 9.26 -7.75
C SER A 229 -9.52 9.00 -7.62
N VAL A 230 -10.03 7.99 -8.33
CA VAL A 230 -11.43 7.54 -8.27
C VAL A 230 -11.64 6.62 -7.06
N ARG A 231 -11.60 7.20 -5.86
CA ARG A 231 -11.75 6.46 -4.59
C ARG A 231 -12.49 7.28 -3.55
N GLN A 232 -13.01 6.60 -2.53
CA GLN A 232 -13.50 7.29 -1.34
C GLN A 232 -12.30 7.65 -0.45
N PRO A 233 -12.11 8.92 -0.06
CA PRO A 233 -10.96 9.33 0.74
C PRO A 233 -11.00 8.73 2.15
N ASP A 234 -9.82 8.46 2.74
CA ASP A 234 -9.70 8.31 4.20
C ASP A 234 -9.71 9.71 4.82
N PRO A 235 -10.74 10.09 5.59
CA PRO A 235 -10.85 11.44 6.14
C PRO A 235 -9.72 11.81 7.10
N TYR A 236 -8.93 10.84 7.57
CA TYR A 236 -7.84 11.07 8.51
C TYR A 236 -6.45 10.88 7.92
N TYR A 237 -6.33 10.65 6.61
CA TYR A 237 -5.03 10.65 5.94
C TYR A 237 -4.65 12.09 5.55
N ALA A 238 -3.51 12.56 6.04
CA ALA A 238 -2.95 13.85 5.66
C ALA A 238 -1.42 13.79 5.52
N VAL A 239 -0.86 14.68 4.70
CA VAL A 239 0.58 14.94 4.69
C VAL A 239 0.81 16.41 5.01
N GLU A 240 1.42 16.68 6.16
CA GLU A 240 1.64 18.03 6.67
C GLU A 240 3.01 18.11 7.36
N ASP A 241 3.74 19.20 7.16
CA ASP A 241 4.99 19.49 7.86
C ASP A 241 6.07 18.39 7.76
N GLY A 242 6.09 17.64 6.67
CA GLY A 242 7.01 16.51 6.49
C GLY A 242 6.58 15.24 7.23
N TRP A 243 5.32 15.13 7.62
CA TRP A 243 4.73 13.97 8.29
C TRP A 243 3.50 13.47 7.55
N VAL A 244 3.38 12.16 7.43
CA VAL A 244 2.12 11.49 7.09
C VAL A 244 1.37 11.23 8.38
N VAL A 245 0.20 11.84 8.52
CA VAL A 245 -0.70 11.68 9.67
C VAL A 245 -1.84 10.75 9.28
N ARG A 246 -2.17 9.79 10.15
CA ARG A 246 -3.27 8.85 9.95
C ARG A 246 -3.96 8.43 11.24
N ARG A 247 -5.22 8.00 11.13
CA ARG A 247 -5.94 7.34 12.22
C ARG A 247 -5.38 5.94 12.47
N LEU A 248 -5.23 5.60 13.75
CA LEU A 248 -5.04 4.22 14.18
C LEU A 248 -6.33 3.75 14.84
N GLY A 249 -6.80 2.56 14.46
CA GLY A 249 -7.97 1.92 15.03
C GLY A 249 -8.02 0.42 14.70
N PRO A 250 -8.82 -0.36 15.42
CA PRO A 250 -8.97 -1.80 15.15
C PRO A 250 -9.59 -2.06 13.78
N HIS A 251 -10.54 -1.22 13.36
CA HIS A 251 -11.23 -1.26 12.06
C HIS A 251 -10.56 -0.37 10.99
N CYS A 252 -9.29 0.00 11.20
CA CYS A 252 -8.54 0.85 10.28
C CYS A 252 -7.14 0.29 10.03
N GLY A 253 -6.86 -0.05 8.79
CA GLY A 253 -5.52 -0.35 8.32
C GLY A 253 -5.44 -1.53 7.36
N ARG A 254 -4.19 -1.93 7.11
CA ARG A 254 -3.85 -3.03 6.21
C ARG A 254 -4.51 -4.32 6.68
N ILE A 255 -5.09 -5.02 5.71
CA ILE A 255 -5.50 -6.41 5.85
C ILE A 255 -4.42 -7.24 5.18
N GLU A 256 -3.80 -8.13 5.94
CA GLU A 256 -2.81 -9.04 5.41
C GLU A 256 -3.54 -10.23 4.79
N LEU A 257 -3.09 -10.74 3.64
CA LEU A 257 -3.76 -11.88 2.99
C LEU A 257 -3.82 -13.11 3.92
N ALA A 258 -2.86 -13.24 4.84
CA ALA A 258 -2.84 -14.30 5.84
C ALA A 258 -4.03 -14.24 6.83
N GLN A 259 -4.67 -13.07 6.97
CA GLN A 259 -5.84 -12.85 7.83
C GLN A 259 -7.15 -13.23 7.13
N PHE A 260 -7.14 -13.42 5.82
CA PHE A 260 -8.32 -13.89 5.11
C PHE A 260 -8.61 -15.36 5.42
N PRO A 261 -9.89 -15.80 5.35
CA PRO A 261 -10.25 -17.19 5.48
C PRO A 261 -9.43 -18.09 4.54
N LYS A 262 -9.11 -19.32 4.98
CA LYS A 262 -8.36 -20.29 4.15
C LYS A 262 -9.06 -20.60 2.84
N LYS A 263 -10.40 -20.65 2.86
CA LYS A 263 -11.24 -20.75 1.66
C LYS A 263 -11.65 -19.35 1.24
N ARG A 264 -11.11 -18.87 0.13
CA ARG A 264 -11.32 -17.53 -0.40
C ARG A 264 -11.19 -17.54 -1.93
N ASP A 265 -11.82 -16.57 -2.58
CA ASP A 265 -11.70 -16.39 -4.02
C ASP A 265 -10.51 -15.48 -4.34
N GLU A 266 -9.33 -16.10 -4.47
CA GLU A 266 -8.07 -15.38 -4.73
C GLU A 266 -8.09 -14.66 -6.09
N ARG A 267 -8.81 -15.20 -7.07
CA ARG A 267 -8.98 -14.56 -8.38
C ARG A 267 -9.79 -13.27 -8.25
N LEU A 268 -10.91 -13.32 -7.53
CA LEU A 268 -11.74 -12.14 -7.29
C LEU A 268 -10.97 -11.05 -6.54
N ILE A 269 -10.22 -11.42 -5.50
CA ILE A 269 -9.40 -10.48 -4.71
C ILE A 269 -8.36 -9.78 -5.60
N LEU A 270 -7.60 -10.54 -6.39
CA LEU A 270 -6.58 -9.98 -7.26
C LEU A 270 -7.17 -9.13 -8.39
N ARG A 271 -8.35 -9.50 -8.90
CA ARG A 271 -9.12 -8.67 -9.84
C ARG A 271 -9.54 -7.35 -9.21
N ASP A 272 -10.04 -7.36 -7.98
CA ASP A 272 -10.40 -6.14 -7.25
C ASP A 272 -9.17 -5.27 -6.92
N MET A 273 -8.02 -5.88 -6.63
CA MET A 273 -6.74 -5.15 -6.49
C MET A 273 -6.32 -4.47 -7.80
N GLY A 274 -6.50 -5.13 -8.95
CA GLY A 274 -6.32 -4.54 -10.27
C GLY A 274 -7.25 -3.34 -10.51
N ARG A 275 -8.54 -3.48 -10.15
CA ARG A 275 -9.54 -2.40 -10.29
C ARG A 275 -9.19 -1.18 -9.43
N GLU A 276 -8.75 -1.39 -8.20
CA GLU A 276 -8.32 -0.30 -7.31
C GLU A 276 -7.02 0.34 -7.77
N THR A 277 -6.10 -0.42 -8.37
CA THR A 277 -4.89 0.14 -8.99
C THR A 277 -5.27 1.10 -10.13
N ALA A 278 -6.24 0.73 -10.96
CA ALA A 278 -6.77 1.61 -12.01
C ALA A 278 -7.43 2.87 -11.44
N ASN A 279 -8.22 2.75 -10.36
CA ASN A 279 -8.83 3.90 -9.68
C ASN A 279 -7.77 4.95 -9.27
N LEU A 280 -6.62 4.50 -8.80
CA LEU A 280 -5.50 5.37 -8.44
C LEU A 280 -4.84 5.98 -9.68
N HIS A 281 -4.55 5.18 -10.71
CA HIS A 281 -3.90 5.67 -11.93
C HIS A 281 -4.74 6.68 -12.72
N LEU A 282 -6.07 6.62 -12.61
CA LEU A 282 -7.00 7.62 -13.17
C LEU A 282 -6.79 9.03 -12.59
N ALA A 283 -6.05 9.19 -11.49
CA ALA A 283 -5.61 10.49 -10.98
C ALA A 283 -4.70 11.27 -11.94
N THR A 284 -4.07 10.59 -12.91
CA THR A 284 -3.29 11.23 -13.96
C THR A 284 -4.18 11.49 -15.15
N SER A 285 -4.73 12.71 -15.21
CA SER A 285 -5.55 13.16 -16.34
C SER A 285 -4.85 12.86 -17.68
N ASP A 286 -5.64 12.51 -18.69
CA ASP A 286 -5.21 12.23 -20.07
C ASP A 286 -4.48 10.89 -20.31
N GLN A 287 -4.09 10.16 -19.26
CA GLN A 287 -3.37 8.89 -19.45
C GLN A 287 -4.28 7.68 -19.69
N ARG A 288 -5.57 7.74 -19.34
CA ARG A 288 -6.53 6.64 -19.52
C ARG A 288 -6.52 6.07 -20.94
N LYS A 289 -6.67 6.92 -21.96
CA LYS A 289 -6.69 6.49 -23.38
C LYS A 289 -5.33 5.94 -23.82
N THR A 290 -4.24 6.58 -23.37
CA THR A 290 -2.87 6.16 -23.69
C THR A 290 -2.56 4.79 -23.10
N ILE A 291 -2.96 4.54 -21.84
CA ILE A 291 -2.81 3.24 -21.18
C ILE A 291 -3.65 2.18 -21.88
N LEU A 292 -4.92 2.45 -22.19
CA LEU A 292 -5.77 1.49 -22.90
C LEU A 292 -5.20 1.10 -24.26
N ARG A 293 -4.67 2.07 -25.03
CA ARG A 293 -3.97 1.79 -26.30
C ARG A 293 -2.71 0.94 -26.07
N ASP A 294 -1.86 1.34 -25.14
CA ASP A 294 -0.63 0.61 -24.82
C ASP A 294 -0.96 -0.84 -24.37
N LEU A 295 -2.02 -1.05 -23.59
CA LEU A 295 -2.50 -2.38 -23.21
C LEU A 295 -2.94 -3.23 -24.41
N THR A 296 -3.59 -2.64 -25.43
CA THR A 296 -3.99 -3.37 -26.64
C THR A 296 -2.81 -3.76 -27.53
N GLU A 297 -1.71 -3.00 -27.47
CA GLU A 297 -0.51 -3.25 -28.27
C GLU A 297 0.41 -4.31 -27.62
N ARG A 298 0.20 -4.63 -26.34
CA ARG A 298 1.00 -5.62 -25.62
C ARG A 298 0.53 -7.05 -25.90
N GLY A 299 1.49 -7.97 -26.03
CA GLY A 299 1.22 -9.40 -26.11
C GLY A 299 0.52 -9.94 -24.85
N PRO A 300 -0.27 -11.02 -24.94
CA PRO A 300 -1.15 -11.48 -23.87
C PRO A 300 -0.43 -11.79 -22.55
N ASP A 301 0.82 -12.25 -22.61
CA ASP A 301 1.60 -12.68 -21.44
C ASP A 301 2.58 -11.62 -20.92
N TRP A 302 2.51 -10.38 -21.41
CA TRP A 302 3.50 -9.33 -21.07
C TRP A 302 3.65 -9.13 -19.56
N LEU A 303 2.54 -9.15 -18.83
CA LEU A 303 2.51 -8.90 -17.39
C LEU A 303 3.08 -10.09 -16.62
N LEU A 304 2.73 -11.31 -17.02
CA LEU A 304 3.26 -12.55 -16.43
C LEU A 304 4.77 -12.63 -16.64
N ALA A 305 5.25 -12.41 -17.86
CA ALA A 305 6.66 -12.46 -18.21
C ALA A 305 7.47 -11.44 -17.40
N ALA A 306 7.01 -10.19 -17.32
CA ALA A 306 7.67 -9.15 -16.53
C ALA A 306 7.65 -9.46 -15.02
N ALA A 307 6.53 -9.94 -14.49
CA ALA A 307 6.41 -10.28 -13.07
C ALA A 307 7.31 -11.47 -12.67
N GLN A 308 7.45 -12.47 -13.55
CA GLN A 308 8.38 -13.59 -13.36
C GLN A 308 9.84 -13.13 -13.44
N ALA A 309 10.19 -12.24 -14.37
CA ALA A 309 11.53 -11.68 -14.48
C ALA A 309 11.91 -10.91 -13.20
N MET A 310 11.01 -10.07 -12.69
CA MET A 310 11.22 -9.35 -11.43
C MET A 310 11.20 -10.27 -10.19
N SER A 311 10.43 -11.36 -10.20
CA SER A 311 10.48 -12.40 -9.15
C SER A 311 11.87 -13.01 -9.06
N LYS A 312 12.42 -13.48 -10.20
CA LYS A 312 13.76 -14.06 -10.30
C LYS A 312 14.85 -13.07 -9.86
N ALA A 313 14.74 -11.81 -10.26
CA ALA A 313 15.66 -10.77 -9.84
C ALA A 313 15.62 -10.54 -8.31
N THR A 314 14.42 -10.52 -7.73
CA THR A 314 14.20 -10.38 -6.29
C THR A 314 14.75 -11.60 -5.52
N GLU A 315 14.52 -12.82 -6.01
CA GLU A 315 15.06 -14.06 -5.44
C GLU A 315 16.59 -14.10 -5.45
N ARG A 316 17.21 -13.61 -6.54
CA ARG A 316 18.67 -13.49 -6.63
C ARG A 316 19.21 -12.54 -5.57
N ASP A 317 18.63 -11.34 -5.46
CA ASP A 317 19.04 -10.35 -4.45
C ASP A 317 18.79 -10.87 -3.02
N TRP A 318 17.69 -11.59 -2.79
CA TRP A 318 17.40 -12.23 -1.51
C TRP A 318 18.43 -13.29 -1.15
N THR A 319 18.85 -14.11 -2.12
CA THR A 319 19.87 -15.15 -1.91
C THR A 319 21.20 -14.50 -1.53
N ILE A 320 21.62 -13.44 -2.24
CA ILE A 320 22.83 -12.67 -1.92
C ILE A 320 22.73 -12.05 -0.52
N PHE A 321 21.58 -11.46 -0.19
CA PHE A 321 21.35 -10.90 1.14
C PHE A 321 21.48 -11.97 2.23
N ARG A 322 20.84 -13.12 2.06
CA ARG A 322 20.88 -14.24 3.01
C ARG A 322 22.29 -14.80 3.21
N THR A 323 23.07 -14.96 2.14
CA THR A 323 24.45 -15.45 2.26
C THR A 323 25.37 -14.44 2.93
N SER A 324 25.20 -13.13 2.65
CA SER A 324 25.97 -12.07 3.31
C SER A 324 25.72 -11.97 4.82
N GLN A 325 24.50 -12.28 5.28
CA GLN A 325 24.14 -12.29 6.72
C GLN A 325 24.64 -13.53 7.46
N LEU A 326 25.00 -14.60 6.75
CA LEU A 326 25.58 -15.82 7.34
C LEU A 326 27.11 -15.76 7.39
N ALA A 327 27.72 -14.83 6.66
CA ALA A 327 29.18 -14.67 6.56
C ALA A 327 29.76 -13.64 7.55
N GLY A 328 28.92 -12.95 8.32
CA GLY A 328 29.30 -12.00 9.38
C GLY A 328 28.70 -12.38 10.71
#